data_AF-A0A9X5UH11-F1
#
_entry.id   AF-A0A9X5UH11-F1
#
_cell.length_a   1.000
_cell.length_b   1.000
_cell.length_c   1.000
_cell.angle_alpha   90.00
_cell.angle_beta   90.00
_cell.angle_gamma   90.00
#
_symmetry.space_group_name_H-M   'P 1'
#
loop_
_entity.id
_entity.type
_entity.pdbx_description
1 polymer ?
#
loop_
_entity_poly.entity_id
_entity_poly.type
_entity_poly.pdbx_seq_one_letter_code
_entity_poly.pdbx_strand_id
1 'polypeptide(L)'
;MGTAPAPVTAVPVGPDFGPPPVPTTPPPVARTAAPSNTAAPGILTPEAPRAVRRQAEVPAAASLPARQVLEPTAATPDNGGGGAADAGAADAGAADAGAADAGGASAYRWLLGLPGAKPMMAAGLLARLPVAMIGIGGMLLVAATTGSYGLAGATTAAIALAGAAAGPLIGRRIDVSGPRVVLPVLAGAHVVAGIAFLVAALTHAPASLLLVAAAATGATLPQVGPVARQRWANRLGDDRRLDAAYALESALDEVSFVTGPAAASVLAGLTPSAGVAAALLFAAVGTAAFAALPAVAAPAPPVAPSVHRRGADARRGPRSGPGEAPATRVTPTRRRPRREPSVLRTRGVTPVLVSACALGMFFGTMDVGLIAYARANGWGGAAGLLPSLLTATSLGAGVTYGMIRWRAGLVRRYAITAALLAAATALVPLAGWAAGIGAVAVAVALAGLPLAPMIITSTTIVGELVPAHRRTEGFSWIVIANGVGVAAGAPLAGAVVDQRGVDLALLALAACGFAVAATALLAARRLHTGRRGRGGMNPAARQRTEASIH
;
A
#
# COMPACT_ATOMS: atom_id res chain seq x y z
N MET A 1 12.65 70.04 4.62
CA MET A 1 14.10 70.02 4.33
C MET A 1 14.49 68.57 4.07
N GLY A 2 14.56 68.19 2.79
CA GLY A 2 14.97 66.85 2.36
C GLY A 2 16.47 66.79 2.18
N THR A 3 17.10 65.78 2.77
CA THR A 3 18.52 65.48 2.65
C THR A 3 18.74 64.48 1.51
N ALA A 4 19.76 64.75 0.70
CA ALA A 4 20.15 64.01 -0.51
C ALA A 4 20.67 62.59 -0.20
N PRO A 5 20.59 61.63 -1.15
CA PRO A 5 21.12 60.29 -0.98
C PRO A 5 22.64 60.22 -1.24
N ALA A 6 23.32 59.39 -0.45
CA ALA A 6 24.76 59.11 -0.55
C ALA A 6 25.09 58.14 -1.71
N PRO A 7 26.32 58.17 -2.28
CA PRO A 7 26.67 57.42 -3.48
C PRO A 7 27.03 55.95 -3.21
N VAL A 8 26.79 55.14 -4.24
CA VAL A 8 27.04 53.70 -4.38
C VAL A 8 28.54 53.40 -4.34
N THR A 9 28.97 52.50 -3.45
CA THR A 9 30.32 51.93 -3.43
C THR A 9 30.38 50.67 -4.30
N ALA A 10 31.29 50.71 -5.28
CA ALA A 10 31.62 49.61 -6.18
C ALA A 10 32.39 48.49 -5.46
N VAL A 11 32.04 47.24 -5.76
CA VAL A 11 32.73 46.02 -5.31
C VAL A 11 33.86 45.69 -6.30
N PRO A 12 35.07 45.29 -5.85
CA PRO A 12 36.19 45.00 -6.75
C PRO A 12 36.04 43.64 -7.44
N VAL A 13 36.30 43.65 -8.75
CA VAL A 13 36.38 42.50 -9.65
C VAL A 13 37.69 41.75 -9.39
N GLY A 14 37.60 40.46 -9.05
CA GLY A 14 38.74 39.54 -8.94
C GLY A 14 39.22 39.03 -10.31
N PRO A 15 40.44 38.48 -10.41
CA PRO A 15 41.13 38.28 -11.69
C PRO A 15 40.56 37.12 -12.53
N ASP A 16 40.56 37.35 -13.84
CA ASP A 16 40.22 36.43 -14.93
C ASP A 16 41.00 35.11 -14.87
N PHE A 17 40.29 34.00 -14.72
CA PHE A 17 40.82 32.66 -15.02
C PHE A 17 40.43 32.29 -16.46
N GLY A 18 41.40 32.38 -17.38
CA GLY A 18 41.26 31.86 -18.74
C GLY A 18 41.14 30.33 -18.76
N PRO A 19 40.52 29.75 -19.81
CA PRO A 19 40.29 28.31 -19.90
C PRO A 19 41.59 27.53 -20.19
N PRO A 20 41.76 26.31 -19.66
CA PRO A 20 42.94 25.47 -19.91
C PRO A 20 42.94 24.88 -21.34
N PRO A 21 44.12 24.59 -21.90
CA PRO A 21 44.25 24.11 -23.29
C PRO A 21 43.78 22.65 -23.47
N VAL A 22 43.14 22.40 -24.61
CA VAL A 22 42.71 21.09 -25.10
C VAL A 22 43.91 20.32 -25.66
N PRO A 23 44.18 19.07 -25.23
CA PRO A 23 45.13 18.21 -25.93
C PRO A 23 44.46 17.49 -27.11
N THR A 24 45.05 17.69 -28.29
CA THR A 24 44.79 16.99 -29.54
C THR A 24 45.64 15.71 -29.63
N THR A 25 45.07 14.68 -30.27
CA THR A 25 45.67 13.42 -30.79
C THR A 25 45.84 12.19 -29.85
N PRO A 26 45.48 10.97 -30.30
CA PRO A 26 45.70 9.71 -29.58
C PRO A 26 46.94 8.94 -30.09
N PRO A 27 47.60 8.10 -29.25
CA PRO A 27 48.63 7.17 -29.71
C PRO A 27 48.06 5.75 -30.02
N PRO A 28 48.82 4.89 -30.72
CA PRO A 28 48.27 3.90 -31.65
C PRO A 28 47.99 2.52 -31.04
N VAL A 29 47.13 1.79 -31.76
CA VAL A 29 46.80 0.37 -31.61
C VAL A 29 48.03 -0.50 -31.94
N ALA A 30 48.40 -1.39 -31.02
CA ALA A 30 49.29 -2.52 -31.30
C ALA A 30 48.53 -3.83 -31.11
N ARG A 31 48.37 -4.55 -32.23
CA ARG A 31 47.90 -5.94 -32.34
C ARG A 31 48.91 -6.89 -31.71
N THR A 32 48.41 -7.96 -31.08
CA THR A 32 49.00 -9.33 -31.07
C THR A 32 47.94 -10.23 -30.42
N ALA A 33 47.24 -11.05 -31.21
CA ALA A 33 47.57 -12.44 -31.52
C ALA A 33 46.73 -13.40 -30.64
N ALA A 34 45.74 -14.01 -31.28
CA ALA A 34 45.02 -15.17 -30.78
C ALA A 34 45.97 -16.38 -30.65
N PRO A 35 45.52 -17.45 -29.99
CA PRO A 35 45.12 -18.57 -30.83
C PRO A 35 43.74 -19.14 -30.52
N SER A 36 43.10 -19.48 -31.63
CA SER A 36 42.02 -20.45 -31.83
C SER A 36 42.19 -21.76 -31.05
N ASN A 37 41.11 -22.31 -30.50
CA ASN A 37 40.45 -23.47 -31.13
C ASN A 37 39.07 -23.80 -30.52
N THR A 38 38.10 -24.04 -31.42
CA THR A 38 37.03 -25.08 -31.42
C THR A 38 36.72 -25.81 -30.10
N ALA A 39 35.47 -26.02 -29.66
CA ALA A 39 34.30 -26.48 -30.41
C ALA A 39 33.01 -26.35 -29.55
N ALA A 40 31.85 -26.25 -30.21
CA ALA A 40 30.54 -26.67 -29.71
C ALA A 40 30.09 -27.88 -30.57
N PRO A 41 28.96 -28.60 -30.32
CA PRO A 41 27.98 -28.53 -29.23
C PRO A 41 27.65 -29.93 -28.60
N GLY A 42 26.89 -29.97 -27.51
CA GLY A 42 26.44 -31.24 -26.91
C GLY A 42 25.19 -31.09 -26.05
N ILE A 43 24.04 -31.41 -26.64
CA ILE A 43 22.75 -31.66 -25.99
C ILE A 43 22.91 -32.81 -24.99
N LEU A 44 22.31 -32.71 -23.78
CA LEU A 44 21.67 -33.79 -22.99
C LEU A 44 21.23 -33.25 -21.61
N THR A 45 19.92 -33.10 -21.41
CA THR A 45 19.25 -33.48 -20.15
C THR A 45 19.04 -35.01 -20.17
N PRO A 46 18.85 -35.77 -19.06
CA PRO A 46 18.13 -35.40 -17.83
C PRO A 46 18.73 -35.96 -16.51
N GLU A 47 18.18 -35.57 -15.36
CA GLU A 47 17.75 -36.46 -14.24
C GLU A 47 17.74 -35.75 -12.87
N ALA A 48 16.70 -36.07 -12.10
CA ALA A 48 16.49 -35.71 -10.71
C ALA A 48 16.98 -36.84 -9.78
N PRO A 49 17.30 -36.56 -8.51
CA PRO A 49 17.22 -37.59 -7.47
C PRO A 49 16.16 -37.25 -6.41
N ARG A 50 15.27 -38.22 -6.20
CA ARG A 50 14.38 -38.34 -5.04
C ARG A 50 15.15 -38.87 -3.82
N ALA A 51 14.72 -38.37 -2.66
CA ALA A 51 14.61 -39.04 -1.36
C ALA A 51 15.87 -39.50 -0.61
N VAL A 52 16.13 -38.87 0.54
CA VAL A 52 16.42 -39.58 1.80
C VAL A 52 15.72 -38.86 2.95
N ARG A 53 14.65 -39.48 3.45
CA ARG A 53 13.92 -39.09 4.67
C ARG A 53 14.61 -39.80 5.83
N ARG A 54 15.45 -39.11 6.62
CA ARG A 54 15.92 -39.66 7.90
C ARG A 54 14.92 -39.34 9.00
N GLN A 55 14.30 -40.40 9.50
CA GLN A 55 13.65 -40.45 10.81
C GLN A 55 14.73 -40.22 11.87
N ALA A 56 14.51 -39.27 12.78
CA ALA A 56 15.25 -39.17 14.03
C ALA A 56 14.31 -39.69 15.12
N GLU A 57 14.70 -40.81 15.71
CA GLU A 57 14.10 -41.43 16.88
C GLU A 57 14.19 -40.49 18.09
N VAL A 58 13.11 -40.39 18.86
CA VAL A 58 13.09 -39.77 20.19
C VAL A 58 12.88 -40.90 21.19
N PRO A 59 13.77 -41.09 22.18
CA PRO A 59 13.59 -42.14 23.18
C PRO A 59 12.57 -41.71 24.25
N ALA A 60 11.76 -42.70 24.66
CA ALA A 60 10.77 -42.63 25.72
C ALA A 60 11.39 -42.90 27.11
N ALA A 61 10.83 -42.23 28.13
CA ALA A 61 10.84 -42.44 29.60
C ALA A 61 11.12 -41.08 30.29
N ALA A 62 10.40 -40.64 31.33
CA ALA A 62 9.82 -41.38 32.43
C ALA A 62 8.55 -40.73 33.00
N SER A 63 7.74 -41.57 33.60
CA SER A 63 6.44 -41.37 34.24
C SER A 63 6.52 -40.91 35.70
N LEU A 64 5.40 -40.32 36.17
CA LEU A 64 4.79 -40.30 37.54
C LEU A 64 4.72 -38.91 38.23
N PRO A 65 3.75 -38.67 39.16
CA PRO A 65 2.36 -39.13 39.22
C PRO A 65 1.34 -38.01 39.59
N ALA A 66 0.05 -38.38 39.55
CA ALA A 66 -1.12 -37.59 39.90
C ALA A 66 -1.31 -37.32 41.42
N ARG A 67 -1.90 -36.16 41.77
CA ARG A 67 -2.66 -35.88 43.01
C ARG A 67 -3.78 -34.88 42.68
N GLN A 68 -5.05 -35.31 42.74
CA GLN A 68 -6.03 -35.07 43.82
C GLN A 68 -6.40 -33.58 43.99
N VAL A 69 -7.57 -33.17 43.48
CA VAL A 69 -8.85 -32.99 44.23
C VAL A 69 -8.80 -31.79 45.17
N LEU A 70 -9.65 -30.78 44.89
CA LEU A 70 -10.53 -30.07 45.83
C LEU A 70 -11.24 -28.90 45.11
N GLU A 71 -12.54 -29.06 44.83
CA GLU A 71 -13.50 -27.95 44.94
C GLU A 71 -14.12 -28.00 46.34
N PRO A 72 -14.56 -26.85 46.89
CA PRO A 72 -15.95 -26.78 47.31
C PRO A 72 -16.65 -25.42 47.08
N THR A 73 -17.86 -25.53 46.50
CA THR A 73 -19.16 -24.88 46.78
C THR A 73 -19.35 -23.81 47.87
N ALA A 74 -20.13 -22.77 47.53
CA ALA A 74 -21.25 -22.15 48.30
C ALA A 74 -22.05 -21.21 47.35
N ALA A 75 -23.32 -21.42 46.96
CA ALA A 75 -24.61 -21.46 47.67
C ALA A 75 -25.20 -20.10 48.13
N THR A 76 -26.04 -19.50 47.25
CA THR A 76 -27.39 -18.86 47.47
C THR A 76 -27.57 -17.61 48.36
N PRO A 77 -28.63 -16.75 48.18
CA PRO A 77 -29.99 -17.13 47.78
C PRO A 77 -30.75 -16.27 46.76
N ASP A 78 -31.79 -16.94 46.28
CA ASP A 78 -32.99 -16.51 45.58
C ASP A 78 -33.84 -15.55 46.44
N ASN A 79 -34.39 -14.52 45.81
CA ASN A 79 -35.54 -13.78 46.33
C ASN A 79 -36.32 -13.19 45.15
N GLY A 80 -37.50 -13.75 44.91
CA GLY A 80 -38.38 -13.38 43.83
C GLY A 80 -39.21 -12.11 44.10
N GLY A 81 -39.80 -11.59 43.03
CA GLY A 81 -41.06 -10.84 43.09
C GLY A 81 -41.05 -9.43 42.46
N GLY A 82 -41.49 -9.33 41.21
CA GLY A 82 -42.47 -8.33 40.80
C GLY A 82 -41.97 -6.97 40.26
N GLY A 83 -41.88 -6.87 38.93
CA GLY A 83 -42.47 -5.79 38.13
C GLY A 83 -42.09 -4.32 38.41
N ALA A 84 -41.12 -3.81 37.65
CA ALA A 84 -41.17 -2.47 37.09
C ALA A 84 -40.29 -2.42 35.84
N ALA A 85 -40.94 -2.41 34.68
CA ALA A 85 -40.33 -2.17 33.37
C ALA A 85 -39.94 -0.69 33.23
N ASP A 86 -39.07 -0.41 32.25
CA ASP A 86 -38.66 0.92 31.76
C ASP A 86 -37.64 1.72 32.60
N ALA A 87 -36.39 1.23 32.62
CA ALA A 87 -35.20 2.09 32.78
C ALA A 87 -33.88 1.52 32.20
N GLY A 88 -33.85 0.33 31.60
CA GLY A 88 -32.59 -0.38 31.25
C GLY A 88 -32.05 -0.20 29.83
N ALA A 89 -32.74 0.50 28.92
CA ALA A 89 -32.35 0.55 27.51
C ALA A 89 -31.36 1.68 27.16
N ALA A 90 -31.17 2.67 28.04
CA ALA A 90 -30.26 3.79 27.81
C ALA A 90 -28.84 3.54 28.36
N ASP A 91 -28.69 2.74 29.42
CA ASP A 91 -27.40 2.49 30.07
C ASP A 91 -26.61 1.33 29.43
N ALA A 92 -27.32 0.36 28.83
CA ALA A 92 -26.70 -0.71 28.06
C ALA A 92 -25.98 -0.21 26.78
N GLY A 93 -26.47 0.88 26.16
CA GLY A 93 -25.86 1.46 24.96
C GLY A 93 -24.59 2.28 25.24
N ALA A 94 -24.46 2.85 26.44
CA ALA A 94 -23.28 3.58 26.88
C ALA A 94 -22.17 2.63 27.39
N ALA A 95 -22.55 1.56 28.09
CA ALA A 95 -21.63 0.50 28.49
C ALA A 95 -21.06 -0.28 27.29
N ASP A 96 -21.84 -0.52 26.23
CA ASP A 96 -21.40 -1.24 25.03
C ASP A 96 -20.52 -0.37 24.11
N ALA A 97 -20.71 0.96 24.11
CA ALA A 97 -19.82 1.91 23.45
C ALA A 97 -18.48 2.06 24.21
N GLY A 98 -18.51 2.11 25.55
CA GLY A 98 -17.33 2.09 26.39
C GLY A 98 -16.56 0.75 26.34
N ALA A 99 -17.27 -0.37 26.21
CA ALA A 99 -16.67 -1.70 26.03
C ALA A 99 -16.07 -1.91 24.63
N ALA A 100 -16.63 -1.29 23.58
CA ALA A 100 -16.07 -1.32 22.23
C ALA A 100 -14.76 -0.50 22.12
N ASP A 101 -14.70 0.69 22.74
CA ASP A 101 -13.48 1.51 22.80
C ASP A 101 -12.43 0.90 23.75
N ALA A 102 -12.85 0.31 24.87
CA ALA A 102 -11.97 -0.51 25.72
C ALA A 102 -11.47 -1.77 24.99
N GLY A 103 -12.28 -2.33 24.08
CA GLY A 103 -11.96 -3.47 23.23
C GLY A 103 -10.87 -3.17 22.20
N GLY A 104 -10.91 -2.00 21.56
CA GLY A 104 -9.89 -1.57 20.60
C GLY A 104 -8.53 -1.35 21.25
N ALA A 105 -8.48 -0.54 22.30
CA ALA A 105 -7.23 -0.25 23.02
C ALA A 105 -6.66 -1.49 23.75
N SER A 106 -7.51 -2.41 24.22
CA SER A 106 -7.05 -3.70 24.76
C SER A 106 -6.56 -4.65 23.67
N ALA A 107 -7.18 -4.66 22.48
CA ALA A 107 -6.73 -5.47 21.34
C ALA A 107 -5.34 -5.04 20.83
N TYR A 108 -5.08 -3.74 20.67
CA TYR A 108 -3.75 -3.25 20.29
C TYR A 108 -2.69 -3.59 21.34
N ARG A 109 -2.99 -3.37 22.64
CA ARG A 109 -2.08 -3.74 23.74
C ARG A 109 -1.78 -5.24 23.75
N TRP A 110 -2.78 -6.07 23.50
CA TRP A 110 -2.62 -7.52 23.43
C TRP A 110 -1.76 -7.94 22.22
N LEU A 111 -2.01 -7.36 21.03
CA LEU A 111 -1.21 -7.62 19.82
C LEU A 111 0.26 -7.26 20.03
N LEU A 112 0.54 -6.13 20.68
CA LEU A 112 1.89 -5.70 21.04
C LEU A 112 2.54 -6.58 22.13
N GLY A 113 1.74 -7.34 22.89
CA GLY A 113 2.21 -8.32 23.86
C GLY A 113 2.63 -9.66 23.26
N LEU A 114 2.31 -9.92 21.98
CA LEU A 114 2.68 -11.18 21.33
C LEU A 114 4.20 -11.30 21.15
N PRO A 115 4.80 -12.48 21.42
CA PRO A 115 6.21 -12.71 21.19
C PRO A 115 6.60 -12.41 19.73
N GLY A 116 7.55 -11.50 19.55
CA GLY A 116 8.03 -11.10 18.22
C GLY A 116 7.21 -10.02 17.50
N ALA A 117 6.07 -9.57 18.03
CA ALA A 117 5.24 -8.55 17.37
C ALA A 117 5.94 -7.19 17.27
N LYS A 118 6.43 -6.64 18.39
CA LYS A 118 7.14 -5.35 18.42
C LYS A 118 8.36 -5.30 17.47
N PRO A 119 9.31 -6.25 17.50
CA PRO A 119 10.44 -6.22 16.58
C PRO A 119 10.01 -6.40 15.12
N MET A 120 8.99 -7.22 14.84
CA MET A 120 8.44 -7.35 13.49
C MET A 120 7.87 -6.03 12.99
N MET A 121 7.10 -5.33 13.82
CA MET A 121 6.53 -4.02 13.48
C MET A 121 7.60 -2.95 13.30
N ALA A 122 8.60 -2.90 14.18
CA ALA A 122 9.69 -1.93 14.07
C ALA A 122 10.53 -2.14 12.80
N ALA A 123 10.93 -3.39 12.53
CA ALA A 123 11.64 -3.74 11.30
C ALA A 123 10.76 -3.50 10.06
N GLY A 124 9.47 -3.81 10.15
CA GLY A 124 8.49 -3.58 9.09
C GLY A 124 8.28 -2.10 8.79
N LEU A 125 8.27 -1.23 9.80
CA LEU A 125 8.19 0.22 9.64
C LEU A 125 9.44 0.75 8.94
N LEU A 126 10.63 0.35 9.42
CA LEU A 126 11.91 0.74 8.82
C LEU A 126 12.00 0.33 7.35
N ALA A 127 11.54 -0.88 7.01
CA ALA A 127 11.54 -1.40 5.65
C ALA A 127 10.53 -0.73 4.71
N ARG A 128 9.54 0.01 5.25
CA ARG A 128 8.49 0.69 4.48
C ARG A 128 8.77 2.16 4.21
N LEU A 129 9.53 2.84 5.08
CA LEU A 129 10.00 4.21 4.84
C LEU A 129 10.53 4.43 3.39
N PRO A 130 11.35 3.52 2.81
CA PRO A 130 11.87 3.69 1.46
C PRO A 130 10.81 3.85 0.38
N VAL A 131 9.64 3.22 0.54
CA VAL A 131 8.55 3.28 -0.45
C VAL A 131 8.11 4.72 -0.66
N ALA A 132 8.00 5.50 0.42
CA ALA A 132 7.62 6.90 0.34
C ALA A 132 8.82 7.83 0.07
N MET A 133 10.03 7.45 0.49
CA MET A 133 11.24 8.26 0.31
C MET A 133 11.76 8.26 -1.14
N ILE A 134 11.72 7.12 -1.84
CA ILE A 134 12.35 6.99 -3.18
C ILE A 134 11.68 7.87 -4.22
N GLY A 135 10.35 8.00 -4.18
CA GLY A 135 9.62 8.85 -5.13
C GLY A 135 10.04 10.32 -5.02
N ILE A 136 9.99 10.87 -3.81
CA ILE A 136 10.27 12.29 -3.52
C ILE A 136 11.78 12.56 -3.57
N GLY A 137 12.60 11.68 -2.99
CA GLY A 137 14.05 11.79 -3.02
C GLY A 137 14.60 11.70 -4.45
N GLY A 138 14.08 10.76 -5.26
CA GLY A 138 14.44 10.62 -6.66
C GLY A 138 14.02 11.84 -7.48
N MET A 139 12.81 12.36 -7.24
CA MET A 139 12.36 13.59 -7.87
C MET A 139 13.26 14.78 -7.54
N LEU A 140 13.60 14.98 -6.26
CA LEU A 140 14.47 16.07 -5.82
C LEU A 140 15.90 15.95 -6.37
N LEU A 141 16.44 14.73 -6.39
CA LEU A 141 17.75 14.43 -6.98
C LEU A 141 17.80 14.79 -8.46
N VAL A 142 16.83 14.30 -9.24
CA VAL A 142 16.79 14.52 -10.69
C VAL A 142 16.52 15.99 -11.00
N ALA A 143 15.59 16.64 -10.29
CA ALA A 143 15.34 18.07 -10.45
C ALA A 143 16.59 18.91 -10.10
N ALA A 144 17.34 18.53 -9.06
CA ALA A 144 18.56 19.24 -8.66
C ALA A 144 19.74 19.03 -9.63
N THR A 145 19.87 17.84 -10.24
CA THR A 145 20.98 17.49 -11.14
C THR A 145 20.72 17.86 -12.60
N THR A 146 19.46 17.84 -13.04
CA THR A 146 19.11 18.07 -14.45
C THR A 146 18.40 19.41 -14.69
N GLY A 147 17.85 20.02 -13.64
CA GLY A 147 17.01 21.22 -13.76
C GLY A 147 15.63 20.96 -14.38
N SER A 148 15.27 19.71 -14.71
CA SER A 148 13.98 19.38 -15.33
C SER A 148 13.06 18.65 -14.35
N TYR A 149 11.91 19.26 -14.06
CA TYR A 149 10.83 18.64 -13.32
C TYR A 149 10.06 17.63 -14.19
N GLY A 150 10.01 17.82 -15.51
CA GLY A 150 9.42 16.85 -16.45
C GLY A 150 10.15 15.50 -16.40
N LEU A 151 11.49 15.51 -16.48
CA LEU A 151 12.30 14.30 -16.34
C LEU A 151 12.22 13.72 -14.92
N ALA A 152 12.24 14.56 -13.89
CA ALA A 152 12.05 14.11 -12.51
C ALA A 152 10.71 13.38 -12.33
N GLY A 153 9.60 13.98 -12.81
CA GLY A 153 8.28 13.36 -12.81
C GLY A 153 8.22 12.06 -13.63
N ALA A 154 8.94 11.99 -14.76
CA ALA A 154 9.05 10.77 -15.55
C ALA A 154 9.80 9.65 -14.81
N THR A 155 10.83 9.96 -14.02
CA THR A 155 11.49 8.95 -13.16
C THR A 155 10.57 8.44 -12.05
N THR A 156 9.79 9.32 -11.42
CA THR A 156 8.75 8.93 -10.46
C THR A 156 7.70 8.01 -11.09
N ALA A 157 7.26 8.34 -12.31
CA ALA A 157 6.33 7.50 -13.08
C ALA A 157 6.94 6.12 -13.41
N ALA A 158 8.21 6.07 -13.83
CA ALA A 158 8.92 4.83 -14.13
C ALA A 158 9.03 3.93 -12.89
N ILE A 159 9.39 4.49 -11.73
CA ILE A 159 9.44 3.76 -10.45
C ILE A 159 8.06 3.18 -10.12
N ALA A 160 7.01 4.00 -10.17
CA ALA A 160 5.65 3.59 -9.81
C ALA A 160 5.10 2.49 -10.72
N LEU A 161 5.23 2.65 -12.04
CA LEU A 161 4.73 1.67 -13.03
C LEU A 161 5.49 0.34 -12.93
N ALA A 162 6.81 0.39 -12.81
CA ALA A 162 7.62 -0.80 -12.72
C ALA A 162 7.34 -1.58 -11.41
N GLY A 163 7.18 -0.87 -10.28
CA GLY A 163 6.77 -1.47 -9.01
C GLY A 163 5.38 -2.09 -9.07
N ALA A 164 4.41 -1.40 -9.68
CA ALA A 164 3.06 -1.92 -9.87
C ALA A 164 3.03 -3.19 -10.74
N ALA A 165 3.84 -3.24 -11.80
CA ALA A 165 3.96 -4.40 -12.68
C ALA A 165 4.69 -5.58 -12.01
N ALA A 166 5.74 -5.30 -11.23
CA ALA A 166 6.54 -6.33 -10.56
C ALA A 166 5.86 -6.92 -9.32
N GLY A 167 5.02 -6.15 -8.62
CA GLY A 167 4.36 -6.57 -7.36
C GLY A 167 3.70 -7.95 -7.41
N PRO A 168 2.82 -8.26 -8.38
CA PRO A 168 2.20 -9.58 -8.51
C PRO A 168 3.19 -10.72 -8.79
N LEU A 169 4.26 -10.44 -9.53
CA LEU A 169 5.31 -11.43 -9.82
C LEU A 169 6.11 -11.76 -8.56
N ILE A 170 6.49 -10.71 -7.81
CA ILE A 170 7.19 -10.84 -6.53
C ILE A 170 6.32 -11.58 -5.51
N GLY A 171 5.04 -11.22 -5.40
CA GLY A 171 4.08 -11.88 -4.50
C GLY A 171 4.00 -13.37 -4.76
N ARG A 172 3.79 -13.78 -6.02
CA ARG A 172 3.79 -15.21 -6.40
C ARG A 172 5.10 -15.92 -6.05
N ARG A 173 6.24 -15.23 -6.19
CA ARG A 173 7.54 -15.83 -5.84
C ARG A 173 7.69 -15.98 -4.32
N ILE A 174 7.23 -15.00 -3.53
CA ILE A 174 7.18 -15.06 -2.07
C ILE A 174 6.29 -16.23 -1.61
N ASP A 175 5.14 -16.44 -2.25
CA ASP A 175 4.23 -17.53 -1.89
C ASP A 175 4.85 -18.92 -2.10
N VAL A 176 5.65 -19.08 -3.15
CA VAL A 176 6.26 -20.39 -3.49
C VAL A 176 7.60 -20.61 -2.78
N SER A 177 8.45 -19.59 -2.71
CA SER A 177 9.83 -19.72 -2.17
C SER A 177 9.97 -19.26 -0.73
N GLY A 178 8.93 -18.65 -0.18
CA GLY A 178 8.90 -18.08 1.17
C GLY A 178 9.57 -16.70 1.28
N PRO A 179 9.09 -15.84 2.18
CA PRO A 179 9.62 -14.48 2.33
C PRO A 179 11.07 -14.43 2.83
N ARG A 180 11.54 -15.44 3.58
CA ARG A 180 12.92 -15.47 4.11
C ARG A 180 13.99 -15.59 3.03
N VAL A 181 13.66 -16.22 1.90
CA VAL A 181 14.58 -16.37 0.77
C VAL A 181 14.45 -15.20 -0.19
N VAL A 182 13.22 -14.77 -0.48
CA VAL A 182 12.97 -13.76 -1.52
C VAL A 182 13.32 -12.34 -1.04
N LEU A 183 13.01 -11.97 0.20
CA LEU A 183 13.19 -10.59 0.67
C LEU A 183 14.65 -10.13 0.68
N PRO A 184 15.65 -10.91 1.16
CA PRO A 184 17.05 -10.48 1.12
C PRO A 184 17.60 -10.31 -0.31
N VAL A 185 17.24 -11.23 -1.22
CA VAL A 185 17.63 -11.14 -2.64
C VAL A 185 17.04 -9.89 -3.28
N LEU A 186 15.76 -9.63 -3.00
CA LEU A 186 15.06 -8.45 -3.52
C LEU A 186 15.64 -7.15 -2.93
N ALA A 187 15.99 -7.12 -1.64
CA ALA A 187 16.66 -6.00 -1.01
C ALA A 187 18.04 -5.72 -1.64
N GLY A 188 18.84 -6.76 -1.90
CA GLY A 188 20.11 -6.61 -2.61
C GLY A 188 19.94 -6.06 -4.02
N ALA A 189 18.99 -6.62 -4.78
CA ALA A 189 18.66 -6.12 -6.12
C ALA A 189 18.18 -4.66 -6.09
N HIS A 190 17.42 -4.27 -5.07
CA HIS A 190 16.93 -2.91 -4.88
C HIS A 190 18.05 -1.91 -4.59
N VAL A 191 19.00 -2.28 -3.73
CA VAL A 191 20.18 -1.46 -3.46
C VAL A 191 21.01 -1.27 -4.73
N VAL A 192 21.26 -2.33 -5.49
CA VAL A 192 22.01 -2.26 -6.75
C VAL A 192 21.30 -1.36 -7.77
N ALA A 193 20.00 -1.56 -7.97
CA ALA A 193 19.21 -0.74 -8.90
C ALA A 193 19.17 0.74 -8.46
N GLY A 194 19.00 1.00 -7.17
CA GLY A 194 19.00 2.35 -6.61
C GLY A 194 20.35 3.05 -6.70
N ILE A 195 21.47 2.33 -6.51
CA ILE A 195 22.81 2.85 -6.75
C ILE A 195 23.00 3.17 -8.23
N ALA A 196 22.55 2.30 -9.13
CA ALA A 196 22.60 2.58 -10.57
C ALA A 196 21.79 3.84 -10.93
N PHE A 197 20.63 4.05 -10.29
CA PHE A 197 19.83 5.27 -10.45
C PHE A 197 20.55 6.51 -9.91
N LEU A 198 21.17 6.43 -8.73
CA LEU A 198 22.01 7.50 -8.17
C LEU A 198 23.15 7.87 -9.12
N VAL A 199 23.91 6.88 -9.59
CA VAL A 199 25.03 7.08 -10.50
C VAL A 199 24.54 7.71 -11.80
N ALA A 200 23.47 7.18 -12.42
CA ALA A 200 22.92 7.72 -13.64
C ALA A 200 22.51 9.20 -13.51
N ALA A 201 21.92 9.60 -12.37
CA ALA A 201 21.56 10.99 -12.11
C ALA A 201 22.79 11.88 -11.90
N LEU A 202 23.75 11.43 -11.08
CA LEU A 202 24.93 12.21 -10.71
C LEU A 202 25.96 12.34 -11.85
N THR A 203 26.01 11.39 -12.77
CA THR A 203 26.88 11.44 -13.96
C THR A 203 26.18 12.04 -15.18
N HIS A 204 24.99 12.62 -15.01
CA HIS A 204 24.17 13.17 -16.11
C HIS A 204 23.99 12.19 -17.28
N ALA A 205 23.73 10.91 -16.97
CA ALA A 205 23.51 9.90 -17.99
C ALA A 205 22.30 10.26 -18.88
N PRO A 206 22.25 9.76 -20.13
CA PRO A 206 21.09 9.92 -21.00
C PRO A 206 19.77 9.57 -20.30
N ALA A 207 18.71 10.34 -20.58
CA ALA A 207 17.40 10.18 -19.95
C ALA A 207 16.86 8.74 -20.03
N SER A 208 17.13 8.02 -21.11
CA SER A 208 16.75 6.61 -21.26
C SER A 208 17.40 5.71 -20.20
N LEU A 209 18.69 5.85 -19.94
CA LEU A 209 19.40 5.07 -18.91
C LEU A 209 18.91 5.45 -17.50
N LEU A 210 18.69 6.74 -17.26
CA LEU A 210 18.12 7.21 -16.00
C LEU A 210 16.73 6.61 -15.75
N LEU A 211 15.86 6.61 -16.75
CA LEU A 211 14.51 6.01 -16.68
C LEU A 211 14.55 4.50 -16.50
N VAL A 212 15.48 3.80 -17.15
CA VAL A 212 15.67 2.35 -16.98
C VAL A 212 16.14 2.04 -15.55
N ALA A 213 17.08 2.80 -15.00
CA ALA A 213 17.54 2.62 -13.63
C ALA A 213 16.44 2.95 -12.59
N ALA A 214 15.65 3.99 -12.85
CA ALA A 214 14.46 4.33 -12.05
C ALA A 214 13.43 3.19 -12.08
N ALA A 215 13.12 2.66 -13.27
CA ALA A 215 12.22 1.51 -13.42
C ALA A 215 12.76 0.27 -12.70
N ALA A 216 14.06 -0.03 -12.80
CA ALA A 216 14.67 -1.14 -12.08
C ALA A 216 14.56 -0.97 -10.57
N THR A 217 14.73 0.26 -10.06
CA THR A 217 14.56 0.59 -8.64
C THR A 217 13.12 0.32 -8.19
N GLY A 218 12.13 0.74 -8.97
CA GLY A 218 10.72 0.46 -8.71
C GLY A 218 10.38 -1.04 -8.75
N ALA A 219 10.86 -1.76 -9.77
CA ALA A 219 10.61 -3.18 -9.96
C ALA A 219 11.19 -4.07 -8.85
N THR A 220 12.16 -3.56 -8.10
CA THR A 220 12.86 -4.30 -7.04
C THR A 220 12.42 -3.90 -5.63
N LEU A 221 11.42 -3.03 -5.47
CA LEU A 221 10.93 -2.58 -4.16
C LEU A 221 10.50 -3.76 -3.27
N PRO A 222 11.09 -3.92 -2.07
CA PRO A 222 10.75 -5.00 -1.14
C PRO A 222 9.27 -4.99 -0.70
N GLN A 223 8.59 -6.13 -0.82
CA GLN A 223 7.16 -6.28 -0.49
C GLN A 223 6.93 -6.64 0.99
N VAL A 224 7.46 -5.84 1.92
CA VAL A 224 7.35 -6.12 3.37
C VAL A 224 5.91 -5.95 3.87
N GLY A 225 5.17 -4.98 3.33
CA GLY A 225 3.76 -4.70 3.60
C GLY A 225 2.85 -5.95 3.56
N PRO A 226 2.74 -6.59 2.39
CA PRO A 226 1.96 -7.81 2.21
C PRO A 226 2.44 -8.97 3.10
N VAL A 227 3.76 -9.14 3.27
CA VAL A 227 4.32 -10.23 4.08
C VAL A 227 3.98 -10.07 5.56
N ALA A 228 4.00 -8.85 6.11
CA ALA A 228 3.58 -8.60 7.49
C ALA A 228 2.11 -8.96 7.71
N ARG A 229 1.22 -8.54 6.79
CA ARG A 229 -0.20 -8.91 6.81
C ARG A 229 -0.40 -10.42 6.71
N GLN A 230 0.38 -11.10 5.88
CA GLN A 230 0.36 -12.57 5.78
C GLN A 230 0.82 -13.23 7.10
N ARG A 231 1.87 -12.72 7.76
CA ARG A 231 2.31 -13.22 9.07
C ARG A 231 1.22 -13.07 10.14
N TRP A 232 0.50 -11.95 10.15
CA TRP A 232 -0.66 -11.75 11.02
C TRP A 232 -1.80 -12.71 10.73
N ALA A 233 -2.15 -12.88 9.44
CA ALA A 233 -3.18 -13.83 9.02
C ALA A 233 -2.85 -15.27 9.46
N ASN A 234 -1.60 -15.70 9.26
CA ASN A 234 -1.14 -17.03 9.69
C ASN A 234 -1.15 -17.19 11.22
N ARG A 235 -0.95 -16.10 11.97
CA ARG A 235 -0.92 -16.12 13.44
C ARG A 235 -2.31 -16.14 14.06
N LEU A 236 -3.26 -15.41 13.47
CA LEU A 236 -4.56 -15.11 14.07
C LEU A 236 -5.70 -15.92 13.44
N GLY A 237 -5.54 -16.41 12.20
CA GLY A 237 -6.62 -17.13 11.50
C GLY A 237 -7.88 -16.28 11.42
N ASP A 238 -9.02 -16.84 11.82
CA ASP A 238 -10.33 -16.17 11.82
C ASP A 238 -10.62 -15.38 13.13
N ASP A 239 -9.61 -15.10 13.95
CA ASP A 239 -9.77 -14.30 15.18
C ASP A 239 -10.24 -12.86 14.85
N ARG A 240 -11.21 -12.36 15.61
CA ARG A 240 -11.73 -10.97 15.51
C ARG A 240 -10.63 -9.90 15.66
N ARG A 241 -9.49 -10.25 16.24
CA ARG A 241 -8.31 -9.38 16.40
C ARG A 241 -7.48 -9.23 15.13
N LEU A 242 -7.72 -10.04 14.08
CA LEU A 242 -7.04 -9.88 12.79
C LEU A 242 -7.34 -8.52 12.16
N ASP A 243 -8.57 -8.03 12.29
CA ASP A 243 -8.95 -6.69 11.82
C ASP A 243 -8.14 -5.60 12.53
N ALA A 244 -7.92 -5.74 13.85
CA ALA A 244 -7.07 -4.83 14.62
C ALA A 244 -5.60 -4.91 14.18
N ALA A 245 -5.09 -6.10 13.84
CA ALA A 245 -3.74 -6.25 13.30
C ALA A 245 -3.60 -5.59 11.93
N TYR A 246 -4.58 -5.73 11.03
CA TYR A 246 -4.58 -5.05 9.74
C TYR A 246 -4.74 -3.53 9.86
N ALA A 247 -5.54 -3.06 10.82
CA ALA A 247 -5.63 -1.64 11.13
C ALA A 247 -4.27 -1.09 11.62
N LEU A 248 -3.57 -1.84 12.47
CA LEU A 248 -2.23 -1.48 12.94
C LEU A 248 -1.20 -1.45 11.81
N GLU A 249 -1.21 -2.44 10.91
CA GLU A 249 -0.36 -2.44 9.72
C GLU A 249 -0.65 -1.26 8.78
N SER A 250 -1.92 -0.90 8.60
CA SER A 250 -2.29 0.28 7.81
C SER A 250 -1.85 1.58 8.47
N ALA A 251 -1.92 1.68 9.81
CA ALA A 251 -1.38 2.83 10.54
C ALA A 251 0.14 2.97 10.36
N LEU A 252 0.89 1.87 10.32
CA LEU A 252 2.33 1.89 10.02
C LEU A 252 2.62 2.36 8.58
N ASP A 253 1.80 1.92 7.61
CA ASP A 253 1.93 2.40 6.23
C ASP A 253 1.71 3.93 6.17
N GLU A 254 0.67 4.45 6.85
CA GLU A 254 0.40 5.90 6.91
C GLU A 254 1.51 6.69 7.61
N VAL A 255 2.04 6.20 8.73
CA VAL A 255 3.21 6.83 9.39
C VAL A 255 4.40 6.88 8.43
N SER A 256 4.60 5.84 7.62
CA SER A 256 5.67 5.82 6.61
C SER A 256 5.45 6.86 5.51
N PHE A 257 4.20 7.07 5.08
CA PHE A 257 3.86 8.08 4.06
C PHE A 257 3.93 9.52 4.58
N VAL A 258 3.77 9.74 5.89
CA VAL A 258 3.98 11.06 6.52
C VAL A 258 5.47 11.34 6.72
N THR A 259 6.19 10.38 7.29
CA THR A 259 7.59 10.60 7.72
C THR A 259 8.59 10.44 6.58
N GLY A 260 8.32 9.57 5.60
CA GLY A 260 9.22 9.30 4.48
C GLY A 260 9.50 10.51 3.60
N PRO A 261 8.49 11.17 2.99
CA PRO A 261 8.69 12.35 2.15
C PRO A 261 9.40 13.49 2.88
N ALA A 262 9.02 13.75 4.13
CA ALA A 262 9.67 14.75 4.99
C ALA A 262 11.16 14.42 5.20
N ALA A 263 11.47 13.18 5.59
CA ALA A 263 12.85 12.74 5.81
C ALA A 263 13.68 12.78 4.52
N ALA A 264 13.16 12.24 3.41
CA ALA A 264 13.84 12.24 2.12
C ALA A 264 14.16 13.66 1.65
N SER A 265 13.20 14.56 1.81
CA SER A 265 13.38 15.95 1.42
C SER A 265 14.43 16.63 2.28
N VAL A 266 14.29 16.60 3.61
CA VAL A 266 15.23 17.26 4.52
C VAL A 266 16.66 16.77 4.27
N LEU A 267 16.84 15.46 4.06
CA LEU A 267 18.13 14.88 3.70
C LEU A 267 18.62 15.35 2.33
N ALA A 268 17.75 15.48 1.33
CA ALA A 268 18.10 16.04 0.02
C ALA A 268 18.59 17.51 0.11
N GLY A 269 18.21 18.23 1.17
CA GLY A 269 18.75 19.56 1.49
C GLY A 269 20.22 19.56 1.90
N LEU A 270 20.74 18.45 2.42
CA LEU A 270 22.16 18.29 2.75
C LEU A 270 22.98 18.04 1.48
N THR A 271 22.56 17.03 0.72
CA THR A 271 23.08 16.74 -0.63
C THR A 271 21.95 16.14 -1.46
N PRO A 272 21.86 16.41 -2.78
CA PRO A 272 20.78 15.89 -3.62
C PRO A 272 20.59 14.37 -3.55
N SER A 273 21.66 13.61 -3.34
CA SER A 273 21.66 12.15 -3.25
C SER A 273 21.27 11.59 -1.87
N ALA A 274 21.38 12.37 -0.80
CA ALA A 274 21.22 11.86 0.57
C ALA A 274 19.82 11.29 0.84
N GLY A 275 18.76 11.89 0.29
CA GLY A 275 17.40 11.37 0.43
C GLY A 275 17.23 9.96 -0.15
N VAL A 276 17.76 9.72 -1.36
CA VAL A 276 17.73 8.41 -2.01
C VAL A 276 18.68 7.43 -1.32
N ALA A 277 19.89 7.86 -0.97
CA ALA A 277 20.86 7.00 -0.28
C ALA A 277 20.33 6.49 1.07
N ALA A 278 19.70 7.36 1.86
CA ALA A 278 19.05 6.96 3.11
C ALA A 278 17.89 5.99 2.88
N ALA A 279 17.08 6.19 1.84
CA ALA A 279 16.02 5.26 1.48
C ALA A 279 16.58 3.86 1.14
N LEU A 280 17.69 3.78 0.40
CA LEU A 280 18.35 2.49 0.11
C LEU A 280 18.90 1.82 1.36
N LEU A 281 19.48 2.61 2.28
CA LEU A 281 19.95 2.10 3.57
C LEU A 281 18.81 1.53 4.41
N PHE A 282 17.70 2.27 4.55
CA PHE A 282 16.52 1.80 5.26
C PHE A 282 15.90 0.57 4.61
N ALA A 283 15.88 0.49 3.27
CA ALA A 283 15.41 -0.68 2.54
C ALA A 283 16.28 -1.91 2.85
N ALA A 284 17.60 -1.75 2.80
CA ALA A 284 18.54 -2.83 3.09
C ALA A 284 18.42 -3.32 4.54
N VAL A 285 18.56 -2.40 5.50
CA VAL A 285 18.58 -2.71 6.94
C VAL A 285 17.21 -3.20 7.41
N GLY A 286 16.14 -2.47 7.07
CA GLY A 286 14.78 -2.81 7.48
C GLY A 286 14.32 -4.14 6.90
N THR A 287 14.57 -4.38 5.61
CA THR A 287 14.16 -5.64 4.97
C THR A 287 14.98 -6.82 5.49
N ALA A 288 16.30 -6.65 5.68
CA ALA A 288 17.15 -7.70 6.25
C ALA A 288 16.73 -8.05 7.69
N ALA A 289 16.50 -7.04 8.53
CA ALA A 289 16.00 -7.24 9.89
C ALA A 289 14.64 -7.96 9.90
N PHE A 290 13.69 -7.52 9.06
CA PHE A 290 12.37 -8.13 8.97
C PHE A 290 12.42 -9.59 8.47
N ALA A 291 13.29 -9.88 7.50
CA ALA A 291 13.50 -11.21 6.96
C ALA A 291 14.15 -12.17 7.98
N ALA A 292 15.10 -11.67 8.77
CA ALA A 292 15.79 -12.44 9.81
C ALA A 292 14.86 -12.77 11.00
N LEU A 293 13.88 -11.92 11.30
CA LEU A 293 12.94 -12.14 12.38
C LEU A 293 12.05 -13.38 12.11
N PRO A 294 11.88 -14.27 13.10
CA PRO A 294 10.94 -15.37 12.98
C PRO A 294 9.52 -14.86 12.74
N ALA A 295 8.71 -15.65 12.03
CA ALA A 295 7.28 -15.36 11.96
C ALA A 295 6.71 -15.36 13.37
N VAL A 296 5.76 -14.44 13.65
CA VAL A 296 5.03 -14.43 14.92
C VAL A 296 4.37 -15.81 15.05
N ALA A 297 4.84 -16.61 16.02
CA ALA A 297 4.57 -18.05 16.05
C ALA A 297 3.07 -18.32 16.13
N ALA A 298 2.52 -19.05 15.15
CA ALA A 298 1.14 -19.50 15.17
C ALA A 298 0.87 -20.35 16.43
N PRO A 299 -0.33 -20.32 17.02
CA PRO A 299 -0.72 -21.32 18.00
C PRO A 299 -0.52 -22.71 17.39
N ALA A 300 -0.11 -23.68 18.20
CA ALA A 300 -0.17 -25.07 17.78
C ALA A 300 -1.61 -25.34 17.27
N PRO A 301 -1.79 -25.98 16.09
CA PRO A 301 -3.12 -26.36 15.65
C PRO A 301 -3.80 -27.10 16.82
N PRO A 302 -5.08 -26.83 17.12
CA PRO A 302 -5.78 -27.63 18.11
C PRO A 302 -5.58 -29.09 17.70
N VAL A 303 -5.01 -29.88 18.61
CA VAL A 303 -4.89 -31.33 18.43
C VAL A 303 -6.33 -31.77 18.21
N ALA A 304 -6.69 -32.02 16.94
CA ALA A 304 -7.98 -32.60 16.64
C ALA A 304 -8.04 -33.86 17.51
N PRO A 305 -9.02 -34.00 18.41
CA PRO A 305 -9.14 -35.22 19.18
C PRO A 305 -9.15 -36.32 18.14
N SER A 306 -8.09 -37.14 18.13
CA SER A 306 -8.08 -38.31 17.29
C SER A 306 -9.33 -39.07 17.73
N VAL A 307 -10.35 -39.06 16.88
CA VAL A 307 -11.51 -39.92 17.08
C VAL A 307 -10.92 -41.30 16.87
N HIS A 308 -10.37 -41.87 17.94
CA HIS A 308 -10.21 -43.29 18.10
C HIS A 308 -11.63 -43.82 17.92
N ARG A 309 -11.93 -44.21 16.69
CA ARG A 309 -13.07 -45.03 16.36
C ARG A 309 -12.79 -46.40 17.00
N ARG A 310 -12.92 -46.45 18.33
CA ARG A 310 -12.92 -47.70 19.10
C ARG A 310 -14.02 -48.56 18.51
N GLY A 311 -13.66 -49.83 18.31
CA GLY A 311 -14.44 -50.80 17.57
C GLY A 311 -15.91 -50.81 17.94
N ALA A 312 -16.73 -50.57 16.93
CA ALA A 312 -18.13 -50.94 16.91
C ALA A 312 -18.41 -51.54 15.53
N ASP A 313 -17.76 -52.66 15.24
CA ASP A 313 -18.18 -53.61 14.20
C ASP A 313 -17.49 -54.95 14.46
N ALA A 314 -17.92 -55.61 15.54
CA ALA A 314 -17.61 -57.00 15.82
C ALA A 314 -18.90 -57.78 16.10
N ARG A 315 -19.96 -57.55 15.32
CA ARG A 315 -21.14 -58.44 15.23
C ARG A 315 -21.84 -58.29 13.87
N ARG A 316 -21.25 -58.84 12.80
CA ARG A 316 -22.03 -59.32 11.65
C ARG A 316 -21.48 -60.66 11.20
N GLY A 317 -22.32 -61.68 11.34
CA GLY A 317 -22.03 -63.07 10.98
C GLY A 317 -21.86 -63.28 9.48
N PRO A 318 -21.50 -64.51 9.08
CA PRO A 318 -21.11 -64.82 7.71
C PRO A 318 -22.34 -64.86 6.81
N ARG A 319 -22.35 -64.07 5.73
CA ARG A 319 -23.23 -64.30 4.58
C ARG A 319 -22.40 -64.33 3.30
N SER A 320 -22.37 -65.53 2.75
CA SER A 320 -22.03 -65.93 1.39
C SER A 320 -22.89 -65.23 0.34
N GLY A 321 -22.26 -64.83 -0.77
CA GLY A 321 -22.93 -64.46 -2.03
C GLY A 321 -22.09 -63.49 -2.89
N PRO A 322 -21.67 -63.86 -4.11
CA PRO A 322 -21.05 -62.92 -5.04
C PRO A 322 -22.15 -62.11 -5.73
N GLY A 323 -22.52 -60.99 -5.13
CA GLY A 323 -23.41 -59.98 -5.70
C GLY A 323 -22.62 -58.71 -5.99
N GLU A 324 -22.20 -58.58 -7.24
CA GLU A 324 -21.49 -57.43 -7.79
C GLU A 324 -22.38 -56.18 -7.70
N ALA A 325 -22.20 -55.39 -6.64
CA ALA A 325 -22.80 -54.07 -6.51
C ALA A 325 -21.88 -53.03 -7.18
N PRO A 326 -22.38 -52.20 -8.10
CA PRO A 326 -21.52 -51.27 -8.83
C PRO A 326 -20.97 -50.22 -7.87
N ALA A 327 -19.64 -50.20 -7.73
CA ALA A 327 -18.94 -49.09 -7.13
C ALA A 327 -19.30 -47.83 -7.94
N THR A 328 -20.19 -46.99 -7.40
CA THR A 328 -20.43 -45.64 -7.89
C THR A 328 -19.16 -44.84 -7.67
N ARG A 329 -18.24 -44.98 -8.64
CA ARG A 329 -17.10 -44.11 -8.84
C ARG A 329 -17.68 -42.72 -9.06
N VAL A 330 -17.79 -41.95 -7.99
CA VAL A 330 -18.01 -40.50 -8.04
C VAL A 330 -16.80 -39.94 -8.76
N THR A 331 -16.90 -39.94 -10.09
CA THR A 331 -15.91 -39.34 -10.97
C THR A 331 -16.00 -37.86 -10.62
N PRO A 332 -14.96 -37.23 -10.03
CA PRO A 332 -15.00 -35.80 -9.79
C PRO A 332 -15.09 -35.17 -11.17
N THR A 333 -16.29 -34.77 -11.57
CA THR A 333 -16.50 -34.00 -12.79
C THR A 333 -15.71 -32.73 -12.57
N ARG A 334 -14.50 -32.67 -13.14
CA ARG A 334 -13.62 -31.52 -13.14
C ARG A 334 -14.31 -30.47 -14.00
N ARG A 335 -15.32 -29.82 -13.42
CA ARG A 335 -16.09 -28.74 -14.04
C ARG A 335 -15.03 -27.71 -14.40
N ARG A 336 -14.75 -27.56 -15.70
CA ARG A 336 -13.86 -26.50 -16.18
C ARG A 336 -14.35 -25.20 -15.54
N PRO A 337 -13.48 -24.42 -14.85
CA PRO A 337 -13.92 -23.17 -14.26
C PRO A 337 -14.55 -22.34 -15.38
N ARG A 338 -15.86 -22.08 -15.25
CA ARG A 338 -16.55 -21.16 -16.16
C ARG A 338 -15.75 -19.86 -16.10
N ARG A 339 -15.25 -19.37 -17.24
CA ARG A 339 -14.60 -18.07 -17.32
C ARG A 339 -15.64 -17.02 -16.94
N GLU A 340 -15.66 -16.65 -15.66
CA GLU A 340 -16.52 -15.59 -15.18
C GLU A 340 -16.08 -14.26 -15.80
N PRO A 341 -17.02 -13.38 -16.21
CA PRO A 341 -16.68 -12.07 -16.77
C PRO A 341 -15.84 -11.26 -15.76
N SER A 342 -14.86 -10.49 -16.24
CA SER A 342 -13.98 -9.65 -15.41
C SER A 342 -14.77 -8.72 -14.46
N VAL A 343 -14.21 -8.42 -13.27
CA VAL A 343 -14.76 -7.44 -12.32
C VAL A 343 -15.00 -6.06 -12.96
N LEU A 344 -14.27 -5.71 -14.02
CA LEU A 344 -14.48 -4.49 -14.80
C LEU A 344 -15.86 -4.39 -15.45
N ARG A 345 -16.54 -5.53 -15.66
CA ARG A 345 -17.90 -5.59 -16.22
C ARG A 345 -18.99 -5.43 -15.15
N THR A 346 -18.62 -5.44 -13.87
CA THR A 346 -19.57 -5.20 -12.77
C THR A 346 -20.06 -3.75 -12.83
N ARG A 347 -21.38 -3.58 -12.97
CA ARG A 347 -22.01 -2.26 -13.08
C ARG A 347 -21.69 -1.42 -11.84
N GLY A 348 -21.08 -0.27 -12.05
CA GLY A 348 -20.70 0.67 -10.98
C GLY A 348 -19.22 0.63 -10.58
N VAL A 349 -18.48 -0.42 -10.93
CA VAL A 349 -17.04 -0.50 -10.62
C VAL A 349 -16.23 0.44 -11.53
N THR A 350 -16.44 0.40 -12.85
CA THR A 350 -15.67 1.22 -13.80
C THR A 350 -15.72 2.73 -13.50
N PRO A 351 -16.89 3.34 -13.18
CA PRO A 351 -16.92 4.75 -12.80
C PRO A 351 -16.08 5.07 -11.56
N VAL A 352 -16.04 4.18 -10.56
CA VAL A 352 -15.18 4.35 -9.38
C VAL A 352 -13.71 4.20 -9.73
N LEU A 353 -13.36 3.31 -10.67
CA LEU A 353 -11.99 3.19 -11.18
C LEU A 353 -11.54 4.43 -11.96
N VAL A 354 -12.44 5.05 -12.74
CA VAL A 354 -12.14 6.31 -13.44
C VAL A 354 -11.81 7.42 -12.44
N SER A 355 -12.58 7.54 -11.36
CA SER A 355 -12.27 8.50 -10.30
C SER A 355 -11.01 8.14 -9.51
N ALA A 356 -10.69 6.86 -9.33
CA ALA A 356 -9.41 6.44 -8.74
C ALA A 356 -8.23 6.80 -9.64
N CYS A 357 -8.38 6.72 -10.97
CA CYS A 357 -7.39 7.21 -11.92
C CYS A 357 -7.21 8.73 -11.84
N ALA A 358 -8.31 9.50 -11.75
CA ALA A 358 -8.23 10.94 -11.54
C ALA A 358 -7.53 11.29 -10.21
N LEU A 359 -7.80 10.52 -9.16
CA LEU A 359 -7.14 10.68 -7.86
C LEU A 359 -5.64 10.40 -7.93
N GLY A 360 -5.25 9.39 -8.70
CA GLY A 360 -3.85 9.12 -9.01
C GLY A 360 -3.18 10.29 -9.72
N MET A 361 -3.86 10.87 -10.71
CA MET A 361 -3.34 12.05 -11.43
C MET A 361 -3.17 13.24 -10.50
N PHE A 362 -4.12 13.47 -9.59
CA PHE A 362 -4.01 14.44 -8.52
C PHE A 362 -2.73 14.22 -7.69
N PHE A 363 -2.44 13.00 -7.23
CA PHE A 363 -1.22 12.72 -6.47
C PHE A 363 0.05 13.01 -7.27
N GLY A 364 0.14 12.55 -8.52
CA GLY A 364 1.32 12.79 -9.36
C GLY A 364 1.54 14.29 -9.63
N THR A 365 0.47 15.03 -9.89
CA THR A 365 0.55 16.48 -10.12
C THR A 365 0.87 17.25 -8.85
N MET A 366 0.29 16.84 -7.72
CA MET A 366 0.54 17.43 -6.41
C MET A 366 2.00 17.30 -5.99
N ASP A 367 2.58 16.10 -6.07
CA ASP A 367 3.96 15.86 -5.63
C ASP A 367 4.94 16.76 -6.39
N VAL A 368 4.82 16.81 -7.72
CA VAL A 368 5.70 17.66 -8.54
C VAL A 368 5.42 19.14 -8.34
N GLY A 369 4.15 19.54 -8.40
CA GLY A 369 3.76 20.95 -8.35
C GLY A 369 4.07 21.60 -7.01
N LEU A 370 3.77 20.93 -5.89
CA LEU A 370 4.07 21.46 -4.55
C LEU A 370 5.57 21.51 -4.27
N ILE A 371 6.33 20.50 -4.71
CA ILE A 371 7.79 20.51 -4.58
C ILE A 371 8.41 21.64 -5.39
N ALA A 372 7.97 21.83 -6.63
CA ALA A 372 8.45 22.91 -7.48
C ALA A 372 8.14 24.28 -6.87
N TYR A 373 6.90 24.48 -6.42
CA TYR A 373 6.48 25.72 -5.75
C TYR A 373 7.30 25.98 -4.48
N ALA A 374 7.50 24.96 -3.63
CA ALA A 374 8.28 25.11 -2.41
C ALA A 374 9.73 25.50 -2.70
N ARG A 375 10.37 24.86 -3.68
CA ARG A 375 11.74 25.21 -4.10
C ARG A 375 11.84 26.63 -4.65
N ALA A 376 10.85 27.07 -5.44
CA ALA A 376 10.78 28.45 -5.95
C ALA A 376 10.63 29.49 -4.83
N ASN A 377 10.07 29.09 -3.67
CA ASN A 377 9.89 29.93 -2.49
C ASN A 377 10.96 29.70 -1.41
N GLY A 378 12.13 29.15 -1.78
CA GLY A 378 13.29 29.04 -0.89
C GLY A 378 13.31 27.80 0.03
N TRP A 379 12.32 26.92 -0.04
CA TRP A 379 12.25 25.71 0.78
C TRP A 379 13.07 24.54 0.20
N GLY A 380 14.24 24.80 -0.41
CA GLY A 380 15.10 23.83 -1.13
C GLY A 380 14.92 22.35 -0.73
N GLY A 381 15.60 21.93 0.34
CA GLY A 381 15.44 20.59 0.94
C GLY A 381 14.18 20.42 1.80
N ALA A 382 13.45 21.46 2.15
CA ALA A 382 12.19 21.35 2.90
C ALA A 382 10.96 21.10 2.00
N ALA A 383 11.13 21.00 0.68
CA ALA A 383 10.03 20.97 -0.29
C ALA A 383 9.03 19.81 -0.11
N GLY A 384 9.49 18.65 0.33
CA GLY A 384 8.65 17.47 0.63
C GLY A 384 7.81 17.59 1.92
N LEU A 385 7.96 18.66 2.70
CA LEU A 385 7.11 18.90 3.86
C LEU A 385 5.65 19.18 3.47
N LEU A 386 5.40 19.78 2.29
CA LEU A 386 4.03 20.04 1.81
C LEU A 386 3.26 18.73 1.52
N PRO A 387 3.77 17.78 0.72
CA PRO A 387 3.16 16.45 0.61
C PRO A 387 2.99 15.73 1.95
N SER A 388 3.99 15.85 2.84
CA SER A 388 3.92 15.25 4.19
C SER A 388 2.77 15.82 5.00
N LEU A 389 2.54 17.14 4.94
CA LEU A 389 1.45 17.81 5.63
C LEU A 389 0.08 17.33 5.15
N LEU A 390 -0.09 17.13 3.84
CA LEU A 390 -1.31 16.56 3.27
C LEU A 390 -1.59 15.14 3.78
N THR A 391 -0.57 14.28 3.80
CA THR A 391 -0.73 12.92 4.32
C THR A 391 -1.03 12.92 5.81
N ALA A 392 -0.42 13.82 6.59
CA ALA A 392 -0.66 13.93 8.03
C ALA A 392 -2.11 14.34 8.35
N THR A 393 -2.66 15.32 7.63
CA THR A 393 -4.05 15.74 7.84
C THR A 393 -5.03 14.69 7.32
N SER A 394 -4.71 14.01 6.22
CA SER A 394 -5.49 12.87 5.71
C SER A 394 -5.56 11.73 6.72
N LEU A 395 -4.43 11.38 7.36
CA LEU A 395 -4.37 10.37 8.41
C LEU A 395 -5.29 10.72 9.58
N GLY A 396 -5.17 11.95 10.11
CA GLY A 396 -6.03 12.43 11.20
C GLY A 396 -7.52 12.42 10.82
N ALA A 397 -7.84 12.80 9.59
CA ALA A 397 -9.20 12.77 9.08
C ALA A 397 -9.74 11.34 8.88
N GLY A 398 -8.91 10.39 8.45
CA GLY A 398 -9.28 8.98 8.31
C GLY A 398 -9.63 8.34 9.65
N VAL A 399 -8.82 8.59 10.68
CA VAL A 399 -9.08 8.14 12.07
C VAL A 399 -10.40 8.73 12.58
N THR A 400 -10.55 10.05 12.46
CA THR A 400 -11.76 10.76 12.89
C THR A 400 -13.00 10.26 12.13
N TYR A 401 -12.88 10.03 10.82
CA TYR A 401 -13.96 9.53 9.98
C TYR A 401 -14.42 8.13 10.39
N GLY A 402 -13.49 7.25 10.79
CA GLY A 402 -13.78 5.91 11.26
C GLY A 402 -14.49 5.86 12.62
N MET A 403 -14.26 6.86 13.48
CA MET A 403 -14.92 6.98 14.79
C MET A 403 -16.37 7.48 14.68
N ILE A 404 -16.72 8.17 13.60
CA ILE A 404 -18.04 8.79 13.43
C ILE A 404 -19.03 7.80 12.80
N ARG A 405 -20.19 7.63 13.47
CA ARG A 405 -21.35 6.95 12.86
C ARG A 405 -22.08 7.89 11.92
N TRP A 406 -21.80 7.76 10.63
CA TRP A 406 -22.36 8.65 9.63
C TRP A 406 -23.83 8.35 9.30
N ARG A 407 -24.69 9.37 9.40
CA ARG A 407 -26.09 9.31 8.97
C ARG A 407 -26.25 9.30 7.43
N ALA A 408 -25.28 9.84 6.70
CA ALA A 408 -25.33 9.92 5.24
C ALA A 408 -24.93 8.59 4.58
N GLY A 409 -25.66 8.18 3.54
CA GLY A 409 -25.32 6.98 2.75
C GLY A 409 -23.95 7.06 2.07
N LEU A 410 -23.32 5.90 1.81
CA LEU A 410 -21.95 5.79 1.24
C LEU A 410 -21.73 6.65 -0.01
N VAL A 411 -22.63 6.56 -0.99
CA VAL A 411 -22.52 7.28 -2.26
C VAL A 411 -22.58 8.81 -2.06
N ARG A 412 -23.38 9.28 -1.09
CA ARG A 412 -23.46 10.70 -0.74
C ARG A 412 -22.17 11.16 -0.05
N ARG A 413 -21.62 10.36 0.87
CA ARG A 413 -20.34 10.66 1.53
C ARG A 413 -19.19 10.73 0.52
N TYR A 414 -19.18 9.81 -0.44
CA TYR A 414 -18.21 9.80 -1.54
C TYR A 414 -18.30 11.09 -2.39
N ALA A 415 -19.51 11.51 -2.76
CA ALA A 415 -19.71 12.77 -3.49
C ALA A 415 -19.30 14.02 -2.69
N ILE A 416 -19.65 14.09 -1.40
CA ILE A 416 -19.30 15.22 -0.53
C ILE A 416 -17.78 15.34 -0.38
N THR A 417 -17.10 14.24 -0.06
CA THR A 417 -15.65 14.24 0.15
C THR A 417 -14.90 14.61 -1.14
N ALA A 418 -15.34 14.13 -2.30
CA ALA A 418 -14.77 14.54 -3.59
C ALA A 418 -14.99 16.04 -3.88
N ALA A 419 -16.17 16.59 -3.57
CA ALA A 419 -16.44 18.03 -3.74
C ALA A 419 -15.62 18.91 -2.77
N LEU A 420 -15.45 18.45 -1.53
CA LEU A 420 -14.58 19.12 -0.54
C LEU A 420 -13.12 19.11 -0.99
N LEU A 421 -12.63 17.99 -1.58
CA LEU A 421 -11.29 17.92 -2.14
C LEU A 421 -11.11 18.94 -3.26
N ALA A 422 -12.04 19.03 -4.22
CA ALA A 422 -11.99 20.04 -5.27
C ALA A 422 -11.95 21.47 -4.70
N ALA A 423 -12.83 21.80 -3.75
CA ALA A 423 -12.86 23.10 -3.11
C ALA A 423 -11.53 23.43 -2.41
N ALA A 424 -10.98 22.49 -1.63
CA ALA A 424 -9.72 22.69 -0.92
C ALA A 424 -8.53 22.83 -1.89
N THR A 425 -8.47 22.04 -2.96
CA THR A 425 -7.40 22.15 -3.96
C THR A 425 -7.48 23.45 -4.79
N ALA A 426 -8.67 24.03 -4.96
CA ALA A 426 -8.84 25.33 -5.58
C ALA A 426 -8.26 26.48 -4.74
N LEU A 427 -8.15 26.31 -3.42
CA LEU A 427 -7.52 27.28 -2.53
C LEU A 427 -6.00 27.33 -2.70
N VAL A 428 -5.36 26.27 -3.22
CA VAL A 428 -3.90 26.19 -3.34
C VAL A 428 -3.31 27.27 -4.27
N PRO A 429 -3.73 27.41 -5.54
CA PRO A 429 -3.22 28.49 -6.40
C PRO A 429 -3.57 29.88 -5.85
N LEU A 430 -4.77 30.06 -5.29
CA LEU A 430 -5.20 31.33 -4.70
C LEU A 430 -4.31 31.73 -3.52
N ALA A 431 -4.01 30.79 -2.63
CA ALA A 431 -3.09 30.99 -1.52
C ALA A 431 -1.67 31.30 -2.00
N GLY A 432 -1.22 30.59 -3.04
CA GLY A 432 0.10 30.79 -3.63
C GLY A 432 0.31 32.18 -4.19
N TRP A 433 -0.70 32.74 -4.85
CA TRP A 433 -0.66 34.08 -5.44
C TRP A 433 -0.88 35.20 -4.42
N ALA A 434 -1.73 34.98 -3.41
CA ALA A 434 -2.14 36.03 -2.50
C ALA A 434 -1.26 36.15 -1.24
N ALA A 435 -0.75 35.04 -0.72
CA ALA A 435 -0.20 34.98 0.64
C ALA A 435 1.03 34.08 0.80
N GLY A 436 1.55 33.51 -0.28
CA GLY A 436 2.81 32.76 -0.30
C GLY A 436 2.74 31.38 0.36
N ILE A 437 3.92 30.83 0.68
CA ILE A 437 4.07 29.41 1.04
C ILE A 437 3.35 28.98 2.32
N GLY A 438 3.25 29.87 3.32
CA GLY A 438 2.51 29.56 4.55
C GLY A 438 1.03 29.32 4.28
N ALA A 439 0.42 30.14 3.42
CA ALA A 439 -0.97 29.97 3.03
C ALA A 439 -1.17 28.72 2.16
N VAL A 440 -0.21 28.39 1.29
CA VAL A 440 -0.22 27.14 0.52
C VAL A 440 -0.16 25.94 1.46
N ALA A 441 0.67 25.97 2.51
CA ALA A 441 0.72 24.90 3.51
C ALA A 441 -0.64 24.68 4.18
N VAL A 442 -1.34 25.77 4.54
CA VAL A 442 -2.70 25.69 5.10
C VAL A 442 -3.70 25.11 4.08
N ALA A 443 -3.68 25.57 2.83
CA ALA A 443 -4.56 25.05 1.78
C ALA A 443 -4.31 23.55 1.50
N VAL A 444 -3.05 23.12 1.50
CA VAL A 444 -2.65 21.71 1.36
C VAL A 444 -3.11 20.88 2.56
N ALA A 445 -2.97 21.40 3.78
CA ALA A 445 -3.49 20.76 4.98
C ALA A 445 -5.02 20.54 4.88
N LEU A 446 -5.76 21.55 4.42
CA LEU A 446 -7.20 21.45 4.16
C LEU A 446 -7.54 20.43 3.06
N ALA A 447 -6.72 20.32 2.02
CA ALA A 447 -6.91 19.36 0.94
C ALA A 447 -6.70 17.91 1.40
N GLY A 448 -5.88 17.67 2.43
CA GLY A 448 -5.72 16.34 3.02
C GLY A 448 -6.95 15.86 3.80
N LEU A 449 -7.72 16.75 4.44
CA LEU A 449 -8.88 16.38 5.27
C LEU A 449 -9.95 15.51 4.53
N PRO A 450 -10.41 15.86 3.31
CA PRO A 450 -11.37 15.03 2.59
C PRO A 450 -10.77 13.76 1.96
N LEU A 451 -9.45 13.65 1.87
CA LEU A 451 -8.76 12.64 1.08
C LEU A 451 -8.98 11.21 1.60
N ALA A 452 -8.61 10.92 2.85
CA ALA A 452 -8.84 9.60 3.44
C ALA A 452 -10.34 9.20 3.45
N PRO A 453 -11.29 10.06 3.90
CA PRO A 453 -12.72 9.79 3.77
C PRO A 453 -13.16 9.42 2.35
N MET A 454 -12.61 10.08 1.33
CA MET A 454 -12.90 9.78 -0.07
C MET A 454 -12.37 8.40 -0.48
N ILE A 455 -11.12 8.07 -0.11
CA ILE A 455 -10.52 6.76 -0.39
C ILE A 455 -11.34 5.66 0.30
N ILE A 456 -11.63 5.81 1.60
CA ILE A 456 -12.42 4.87 2.41
C ILE A 456 -13.79 4.61 1.77
N THR A 457 -14.50 5.68 1.37
CA THR A 457 -15.82 5.52 0.75
C THR A 457 -15.73 4.86 -0.62
N SER A 458 -14.73 5.18 -1.43
CA SER A 458 -14.53 4.57 -2.75
C SER A 458 -14.24 3.07 -2.67
N THR A 459 -13.37 2.65 -1.75
CA THR A 459 -13.02 1.24 -1.55
C THR A 459 -14.19 0.47 -0.95
N THR A 460 -14.92 1.07 -0.01
CA THR A 460 -16.13 0.46 0.57
C THR A 460 -17.20 0.25 -0.51
N ILE A 461 -17.43 1.23 -1.38
CA ILE A 461 -18.37 1.09 -2.52
C ILE A 461 -17.97 -0.09 -3.41
N VAL A 462 -16.70 -0.23 -3.78
CA VAL A 462 -16.25 -1.37 -4.59
C VAL A 462 -16.41 -2.69 -3.83
N GLY A 463 -16.13 -2.71 -2.52
CA GLY A 463 -16.34 -3.89 -1.66
C GLY A 463 -17.80 -4.35 -1.56
N GLU A 464 -18.75 -3.42 -1.64
CA GLU A 464 -20.20 -3.71 -1.70
C GLU A 464 -20.65 -4.16 -3.10
N LEU A 465 -20.02 -3.65 -4.17
CA LEU A 465 -20.38 -3.99 -5.56
C LEU A 465 -19.81 -5.33 -6.02
N VAL A 466 -18.64 -5.72 -5.52
CA VAL A 466 -17.91 -6.90 -5.96
C VAL A 466 -18.22 -8.10 -5.05
N PRO A 467 -18.58 -9.28 -5.61
CA PRO A 467 -18.78 -10.50 -4.84
C PRO A 467 -17.58 -10.83 -3.95
N ALA A 468 -17.83 -11.42 -2.77
CA ALA A 468 -16.80 -11.67 -1.75
C ALA A 468 -15.58 -12.42 -2.29
N HIS A 469 -15.77 -13.41 -3.17
CA HIS A 469 -14.69 -14.21 -3.76
C HIS A 469 -13.81 -13.45 -4.76
N ARG A 470 -14.17 -12.20 -5.13
CA ARG A 470 -13.44 -11.37 -6.10
C ARG A 470 -13.10 -9.97 -5.59
N ARG A 471 -13.35 -9.67 -4.31
CA ARG A 471 -13.03 -8.35 -3.72
C ARG A 471 -11.57 -7.98 -3.88
N THR A 472 -10.67 -8.95 -3.75
CA THR A 472 -9.23 -8.76 -3.98
C THR A 472 -8.95 -8.24 -5.39
N GLU A 473 -9.57 -8.83 -6.44
CA GLU A 473 -9.44 -8.35 -7.81
C GLU A 473 -9.98 -6.92 -7.95
N GLY A 474 -11.11 -6.61 -7.32
CA GLY A 474 -11.68 -5.24 -7.30
C GLY A 474 -10.75 -4.20 -6.68
N PHE A 475 -10.15 -4.50 -5.53
CA PHE A 475 -9.18 -3.62 -4.88
C PHE A 475 -7.87 -3.49 -5.66
N SER A 476 -7.39 -4.57 -6.29
CA SER A 476 -6.23 -4.49 -7.18
C SER A 476 -6.48 -3.52 -8.34
N TRP A 477 -7.67 -3.51 -8.93
CA TRP A 477 -8.01 -2.55 -9.99
C TRP A 477 -8.03 -1.10 -9.52
N ILE A 478 -8.45 -0.81 -8.28
CA ILE A 478 -8.37 0.55 -7.72
C ILE A 478 -6.91 1.00 -7.64
N VAL A 479 -6.03 0.14 -7.12
CA VAL A 479 -4.60 0.44 -6.98
C VAL A 479 -3.95 0.66 -8.35
N ILE A 480 -4.27 -0.18 -9.34
CA ILE A 480 -3.78 -0.03 -10.72
C ILE A 480 -4.26 1.30 -11.31
N ALA A 481 -5.55 1.63 -11.17
CA ALA A 481 -6.10 2.88 -11.69
C ALA A 481 -5.38 4.10 -11.08
N ASN A 482 -5.19 4.10 -9.75
CA ASN A 482 -4.43 5.14 -9.06
C ASN A 482 -2.99 5.24 -9.57
N GLY A 483 -2.29 4.11 -9.74
CA GLY A 483 -0.93 4.08 -10.26
C GLY A 483 -0.80 4.63 -11.69
N VAL A 484 -1.74 4.29 -12.57
CA VAL A 484 -1.81 4.85 -13.94
C VAL A 484 -2.00 6.36 -13.90
N GLY A 485 -2.87 6.84 -13.01
CA GLY A 485 -3.07 8.27 -12.77
C GLY A 485 -1.77 8.98 -12.36
N VAL A 486 -1.08 8.45 -11.34
CA VAL A 486 0.20 9.02 -10.85
C VAL A 486 1.23 9.09 -11.97
N ALA A 487 1.36 8.01 -12.74
CA ALA A 487 2.31 7.91 -13.83
C ALA A 487 2.04 8.89 -14.98
N ALA A 488 0.78 9.30 -15.19
CA ALA A 488 0.45 10.38 -16.11
C ALA A 488 0.65 11.76 -15.47
N GLY A 489 0.19 11.95 -14.23
CA GLY A 489 0.16 13.24 -13.55
C GLY A 489 1.54 13.83 -13.27
N ALA A 490 2.50 13.00 -12.83
CA ALA A 490 3.84 13.46 -12.46
C ALA A 490 4.64 14.06 -13.64
N PRO A 491 4.88 13.35 -14.76
CA PRO A 491 5.64 13.92 -15.88
C PRO A 491 4.91 15.10 -16.53
N LEU A 492 3.57 15.07 -16.61
CA LEU A 492 2.78 16.19 -17.15
C LEU A 492 2.90 17.44 -16.28
N ALA A 493 2.78 17.31 -14.97
CA ALA A 493 2.96 18.43 -14.05
C ALA A 493 4.40 18.96 -14.11
N GLY A 494 5.38 18.07 -14.22
CA GLY A 494 6.78 18.47 -14.40
C GLY A 494 7.01 19.24 -15.69
N ALA A 495 6.43 18.80 -16.81
CA ALA A 495 6.49 19.52 -18.08
C ALA A 495 5.79 20.90 -17.99
N VAL A 496 4.68 21.00 -17.24
CA VAL A 496 4.01 22.28 -16.97
C VAL A 496 4.93 23.21 -16.17
N VAL A 497 5.60 22.72 -15.12
CA VAL A 497 6.57 23.50 -14.36
C VAL A 497 7.70 24.00 -15.28
N ASP A 498 8.30 23.11 -16.07
CA ASP A 498 9.44 23.42 -16.94
C ASP A 498 9.10 24.46 -18.03
N GLN A 499 7.88 24.39 -18.60
CA GLN A 499 7.50 25.22 -19.76
C GLN A 499 6.70 26.48 -19.40
N ARG A 500 5.96 26.44 -18.28
CA ARG A 500 4.94 27.45 -17.95
C ARG A 500 5.04 27.96 -16.50
N GLY A 501 5.97 27.42 -15.71
CA GLY A 501 6.23 27.85 -14.34
C GLY A 501 5.32 27.22 -13.28
N VAL A 502 5.62 27.53 -12.03
CA VAL A 502 5.01 26.91 -10.84
C VAL A 502 3.54 27.30 -10.65
N ASP A 503 3.12 28.49 -11.08
CA ASP A 503 1.74 28.95 -10.93
C ASP A 503 0.77 28.11 -11.74
N LEU A 504 1.14 27.77 -12.98
CA LEU A 504 0.31 26.90 -13.82
C LEU A 504 0.30 25.46 -13.29
N ALA A 505 1.35 25.02 -12.59
CA ALA A 505 1.36 23.72 -11.92
C ALA A 505 0.39 23.68 -10.73
N LEU A 506 0.27 24.76 -9.95
CA LEU A 506 -0.75 24.87 -8.90
C LEU A 506 -2.18 24.90 -9.46
N LEU A 507 -2.38 25.56 -10.61
CA LEU A 507 -3.65 25.49 -11.34
C LEU A 507 -3.95 24.08 -11.86
N ALA A 508 -2.95 23.37 -12.38
CA ALA A 508 -3.10 21.99 -12.83
C ALA A 508 -3.47 21.05 -11.66
N LEU A 509 -2.91 21.30 -10.46
CA LEU A 509 -3.29 20.60 -9.24
C LEU A 509 -4.77 20.84 -8.89
N ALA A 510 -5.23 22.09 -8.90
CA ALA A 510 -6.64 22.42 -8.70
C ALA A 510 -7.54 21.74 -9.75
N ALA A 511 -7.14 21.77 -11.02
CA ALA A 511 -7.86 21.12 -12.12
C ALA A 511 -7.99 19.60 -11.91
N CYS A 512 -6.96 18.93 -11.39
CA CYS A 512 -7.03 17.52 -11.03
C CYS A 512 -8.04 17.27 -9.89
N GLY A 513 -8.08 18.14 -8.87
CA GLY A 513 -9.10 18.07 -7.81
C GLY A 513 -10.53 18.21 -8.36
N PHE A 514 -10.75 19.13 -9.30
CA PHE A 514 -12.04 19.23 -10.00
C PHE A 514 -12.35 18.01 -10.86
N ALA A 515 -11.37 17.42 -11.55
CA ALA A 515 -11.54 16.19 -12.32
C ALA A 515 -11.94 15.01 -11.41
N VAL A 516 -11.33 14.91 -10.23
CA VAL A 516 -11.71 13.95 -9.19
C VAL A 516 -13.17 14.14 -8.77
N ALA A 517 -13.58 15.38 -8.44
CA ALA A 517 -14.97 15.66 -8.09
C ALA A 517 -15.95 15.34 -9.22
N ALA A 518 -15.64 15.75 -10.45
CA ALA A 518 -16.50 15.51 -11.61
C ALA A 518 -16.70 14.01 -11.84
N THR A 519 -15.61 13.23 -11.86
CA THR A 519 -15.68 11.77 -12.08
C THR A 519 -16.38 11.05 -10.92
N ALA A 520 -16.12 11.45 -9.67
CA ALA A 520 -16.78 10.90 -8.48
C ALA A 520 -18.29 11.20 -8.45
N LEU A 521 -18.69 12.42 -8.82
CA LEU A 521 -20.11 12.81 -8.91
C LEU A 521 -20.83 12.05 -10.03
N LEU A 522 -20.18 11.85 -11.18
CA LEU A 522 -20.70 11.01 -12.27
C LEU A 522 -20.85 9.55 -11.82
N ALA A 523 -19.87 9.01 -11.09
CA ALA A 523 -19.96 7.69 -10.49
C ALA A 523 -21.14 7.60 -9.51
N ALA A 524 -21.28 8.58 -8.62
CA ALA A 524 -22.38 8.65 -7.66
C ALA A 524 -23.75 8.68 -8.35
N ARG A 525 -23.92 9.49 -9.40
CA ARG A 525 -25.16 9.53 -10.22
C ARG A 525 -25.48 8.18 -10.86
N ARG A 526 -24.48 7.49 -11.41
CA ARG A 526 -24.65 6.15 -12.02
C ARG A 526 -25.01 5.07 -10.99
N LEU A 527 -24.49 5.17 -9.77
CA LEU A 527 -24.82 4.25 -8.67
C LEU A 527 -26.24 4.47 -8.13
N HIS A 528 -26.71 5.71 -8.06
CA HIS A 528 -28.09 6.02 -7.65
C HIS A 528 -29.16 5.56 -8.66
N THR A 529 -28.91 5.75 -9.96
CA THR A 529 -29.84 5.34 -11.03
C THR A 529 -30.00 3.82 -11.10
N GLY A 530 -28.94 3.05 -10.82
CA GLY A 530 -28.98 1.59 -10.75
C GLY A 530 -29.86 1.01 -9.64
N ARG A 531 -30.01 1.72 -8.50
CA ARG A 531 -30.89 1.30 -7.39
C ARG A 531 -32.37 1.56 -7.70
N ARG A 532 -32.69 2.68 -8.37
CA ARG A 532 -34.07 3.00 -8.76
C ARG A 532 -34.66 2.01 -9.79
N GLY A 533 -33.83 1.49 -10.70
CA GLY A 533 -34.26 0.48 -11.68
C GLY A 533 -34.61 -0.90 -11.08
N ARG A 534 -34.14 -1.22 -9.87
CA ARG A 534 -34.53 -2.45 -9.14
C ARG A 534 -35.71 -2.26 -8.19
N GLY A 535 -36.01 -1.03 -7.79
CA GLY A 535 -37.17 -0.69 -6.97
C GLY A 535 -38.49 -0.59 -7.75
N GLY A 536 -38.46 -0.78 -9.07
CA GLY A 536 -39.64 -0.74 -9.95
C GLY A 536 -40.25 -2.12 -10.28
N MET A 537 -39.90 -3.19 -9.55
CA MET A 537 -40.73 -4.40 -9.61
C MET A 537 -42.00 -4.16 -8.79
N ASN A 538 -43.13 -4.16 -9.49
CA ASN A 538 -44.47 -4.12 -8.93
C ASN A 538 -44.57 -5.05 -7.68
N PRO A 539 -45.07 -4.59 -6.52
CA PRO A 539 -45.26 -5.44 -5.33
C PRO A 539 -46.03 -6.73 -5.62
N ALA A 540 -46.89 -6.74 -6.66
CA ALA A 540 -47.59 -7.93 -7.14
C ALA A 540 -46.68 -9.03 -7.75
N ALA A 541 -45.46 -8.71 -8.19
CA ALA A 541 -44.48 -9.70 -8.67
C ALA A 541 -43.69 -10.34 -7.52
N ARG A 542 -43.52 -9.60 -6.42
CA ARG A 542 -42.90 -10.12 -5.18
C ARG A 542 -43.78 -11.19 -4.52
N GLN A 543 -45.09 -10.92 -4.42
CA GLN A 543 -46.05 -11.90 -3.87
C GLN A 543 -46.19 -13.16 -4.73
N ARG A 544 -46.10 -13.07 -6.06
CA ARG A 544 -46.14 -14.27 -6.93
C ARG A 544 -44.90 -15.15 -6.81
N THR A 545 -43.77 -14.57 -6.42
CA THR A 545 -42.54 -15.35 -6.21
C THR A 545 -42.58 -16.08 -4.88
N GLU A 546 -43.12 -15.43 -3.83
CA GLU A 546 -43.32 -16.03 -2.51
C GLU A 546 -44.45 -17.08 -2.49
N ALA A 547 -45.52 -16.90 -3.27
CA ALA A 547 -46.61 -17.88 -3.40
C ALA A 547 -46.25 -19.12 -4.25
N SER A 548 -45.08 -19.17 -4.88
CA SER A 548 -44.60 -20.36 -5.61
C SER A 548 -43.63 -21.22 -4.79
N ILE A 549 -43.34 -20.81 -3.55
CA ILE A 549 -42.41 -21.49 -2.62
C ILE A 549 -43.15 -22.11 -1.41
N HIS A 550 -44.47 -21.98 -1.36
CA HIS A 550 -45.36 -22.74 -0.48
C HIS A 550 -46.31 -23.57 -1.34
#